data_AF-A0A3Q4GSB3-F1
#
_entry.id   AF-A0A3Q4GSB3-F1
#
_cell.length_a   1.000
_cell.length_b   1.000
_cell.length_c   1.000
_cell.angle_alpha   90.00
_cell.angle_beta   90.00
_cell.angle_gamma   90.00
#
_symmetry.space_group_name_H-M   'P 1'
#
loop_
_entity.id
_entity.type
_entity.pdbx_description
1 polymer ?
#
loop_
_entity_poly.entity_id
_entity_poly.type
_entity_poly.pdbx_seq_one_letter_code
_entity_poly.pdbx_strand_id
1 'polypeptide(L)'
;MRTVTNYFIVNLAFSDVSMASFNTLFNFVYALHNDWYFGLGYCRFQNFFPITAMFSSIYSMAAIAVDRYMAIIHPLKPRLSSTSTKVVIALIWIVAVSLAFPQCYYSVTRFYYPRTVCMVDWPDDYGGTHQLSYQFAVIVLIYLLPLLVMLVTYTIVGRSLWGGHVPGEASDHYHSQINAKRKVVKMMVVVVVTFALCWLPYHVYFILGSFNRDIYKQHYIQQVYLAIFWLAMSSTMYNPIIYCCLNQRFRAGFRHAFAWCPFIKVSEEDKMELQHTHTFRVTMTRSHRNDMSSIRTNTTYRDARRQLKKNTCNSHPVKKLDDTKSPAVALMEHTQ
;
A
#
# COMPACT_ATOMS: atom_id res chain seq x y z
N MET A 1 -4.12 -1.58 14.80
CA MET A 1 -3.48 -0.90 13.65
C MET A 1 -3.71 -1.62 12.31
N ARG A 2 -4.95 -1.96 11.91
CA ARG A 2 -5.22 -2.60 10.60
C ARG A 2 -5.83 -1.59 9.62
N THR A 3 -4.99 -0.72 9.07
CA THR A 3 -5.35 0.20 7.98
C THR A 3 -4.81 -0.33 6.65
N VAL A 4 -5.37 0.12 5.52
CA VAL A 4 -4.89 -0.23 4.17
C VAL A 4 -3.40 0.03 4.03
N THR A 5 -2.95 1.22 4.43
CA THR A 5 -1.52 1.58 4.41
C THR A 5 -0.67 0.63 5.23
N ASN A 6 -1.16 0.17 6.39
CA ASN A 6 -0.38 -0.71 7.25
C ASN A 6 -0.18 -2.10 6.64
N TYR A 7 -1.14 -2.61 5.86
CA TYR A 7 -0.93 -3.86 5.10
C TYR A 7 0.20 -3.72 4.08
N PHE A 8 0.23 -2.60 3.34
CA PHE A 8 1.32 -2.32 2.40
C PHE A 8 2.66 -2.09 3.10
N ILE A 9 2.69 -1.45 4.27
CA ILE A 9 3.92 -1.26 5.04
C ILE A 9 4.45 -2.61 5.56
N VAL A 10 3.58 -3.52 6.00
CA VAL A 10 3.98 -4.87 6.40
C VAL A 10 4.53 -5.65 5.19
N ASN A 11 3.87 -5.57 4.04
CA ASN A 11 4.35 -6.21 2.82
C ASN A 11 5.72 -5.66 2.39
N LEU A 12 5.89 -4.35 2.42
CA LEU A 12 7.15 -3.65 2.16
C LEU A 12 8.26 -4.14 3.11
N ALA A 13 8.00 -4.14 4.42
CA ALA A 13 8.96 -4.59 5.42
C ALA A 13 9.34 -6.07 5.23
N PHE A 14 8.38 -6.93 4.89
CA PHE A 14 8.64 -8.32 4.58
C PHE A 14 9.54 -8.48 3.35
N SER A 15 9.25 -7.76 2.26
CA SER A 15 10.06 -7.79 1.03
C SER A 15 11.49 -7.27 1.29
N ASP A 16 11.63 -6.13 1.97
CA ASP A 16 12.93 -5.51 2.28
C ASP A 16 13.79 -6.41 3.17
N VAL A 17 13.24 -6.92 4.29
CA VAL A 17 13.98 -7.78 5.23
C VAL A 17 14.37 -9.11 4.58
N SER A 18 13.47 -9.69 3.78
CA SER A 18 13.79 -10.94 3.08
C SER A 18 14.90 -10.72 2.06
N MET A 19 14.89 -9.59 1.34
CA MET A 19 15.93 -9.27 0.36
C MET A 19 17.29 -9.02 1.04
N ALA A 20 17.29 -8.29 2.15
CA ALA A 20 18.48 -8.09 2.96
C ALA A 20 19.07 -9.43 3.46
N SER A 21 18.21 -10.31 4.00
CA SER A 21 18.63 -11.57 4.62
C SER A 21 19.12 -12.60 3.61
N PHE A 22 18.39 -12.79 2.51
CA PHE A 22 18.68 -13.86 1.56
C PHE A 22 19.52 -13.42 0.37
N ASN A 23 19.69 -12.13 0.10
CA ASN A 23 20.42 -11.70 -1.08
C ASN A 23 21.69 -10.92 -0.73
N THR A 24 21.62 -9.97 0.20
CA THR A 24 22.79 -9.13 0.56
C THR A 24 23.91 -9.97 1.16
N LEU A 25 23.59 -10.87 2.10
CA LEU A 25 24.58 -11.70 2.78
C LEU A 25 25.36 -12.57 1.81
N PHE A 26 24.66 -13.25 0.91
CA PHE A 26 25.26 -14.19 -0.04
C PHE A 26 26.00 -13.48 -1.18
N ASN A 27 25.46 -12.36 -1.66
CA ASN A 27 26.18 -11.51 -2.62
C ASN A 27 27.45 -10.92 -2.01
N PHE A 28 27.45 -10.58 -0.71
CA PHE A 28 28.64 -10.13 -0.02
C PHE A 28 29.71 -11.23 0.10
N VAL A 29 29.34 -12.49 0.36
CA VAL A 29 30.30 -13.60 0.33
C VAL A 29 30.85 -13.82 -1.09
N TYR A 30 29.98 -13.82 -2.10
CA TYR A 30 30.39 -13.93 -3.50
C TYR A 30 31.34 -12.78 -3.92
N ALA A 31 31.10 -11.58 -3.38
CA ALA A 31 31.93 -10.40 -3.58
C ALA A 31 33.36 -10.55 -3.04
N LEU A 32 33.50 -11.13 -1.85
CA LEU A 32 34.79 -11.27 -1.17
C LEU A 32 35.65 -12.35 -1.81
N HIS A 33 35.04 -13.48 -2.19
CA HIS A 33 35.77 -14.64 -2.67
C HIS A 33 35.88 -14.70 -4.20
N ASN A 34 35.08 -13.92 -4.94
CA ASN A 34 34.97 -13.97 -6.40
C ASN A 34 34.65 -15.38 -6.95
N ASP A 35 34.03 -16.23 -6.14
CA ASP A 35 33.72 -17.63 -6.45
C ASP A 35 32.36 -18.03 -5.85
N TRP A 36 31.58 -18.78 -6.62
CA TRP A 36 30.20 -19.14 -6.32
C TRP A 36 30.11 -20.53 -5.67
N TYR A 37 29.97 -20.57 -4.35
CA TYR A 37 29.91 -21.82 -3.57
C TYR A 37 28.50 -22.42 -3.40
N PHE A 38 27.44 -21.64 -3.62
CA PHE A 38 26.08 -21.99 -3.19
C PHE A 38 25.30 -22.89 -4.17
N GLY A 39 25.95 -23.37 -5.23
CA GLY A 39 25.37 -24.27 -6.22
C GLY A 39 24.31 -23.63 -7.12
N LEU A 40 23.75 -24.43 -8.04
CA LEU A 40 22.80 -23.96 -9.06
C LEU A 40 21.46 -23.52 -8.47
N GLY A 41 20.92 -24.25 -7.50
CA GLY A 41 19.61 -23.93 -6.90
C GLY A 41 19.59 -22.53 -6.29
N TYR A 42 20.65 -22.18 -5.55
CA TYR A 42 20.79 -20.84 -4.99
C TYR A 42 21.12 -19.78 -6.04
N CYS A 43 21.88 -20.14 -7.09
CA CYS A 43 22.15 -19.24 -8.22
C CYS A 43 20.84 -18.78 -8.89
N ARG A 44 19.89 -19.70 -9.08
CA ARG A 44 18.55 -19.37 -9.59
C ARG A 44 17.77 -18.50 -8.62
N PHE A 45 17.76 -18.88 -7.35
CA PHE A 45 17.05 -18.13 -6.30
C PHE A 45 17.57 -16.69 -6.15
N GLN A 46 18.89 -16.49 -6.19
CA GLN A 46 19.49 -15.17 -5.99
C GLN A 46 19.27 -14.20 -7.15
N ASN A 47 19.04 -14.69 -8.37
CA ASN A 47 18.69 -13.86 -9.52
C ASN A 47 17.18 -13.61 -9.58
N PHE A 48 16.37 -14.55 -9.08
CA PHE A 48 14.92 -14.44 -9.00
C PHE A 48 14.46 -13.46 -7.91
N PHE A 49 14.90 -13.70 -6.68
CA PHE A 49 14.30 -13.10 -5.49
C PHE A 49 14.43 -11.56 -5.41
N PRO A 50 15.57 -10.93 -5.79
CA PRO A 50 15.70 -9.48 -5.78
C PRO A 50 14.67 -8.80 -6.68
N ILE A 51 14.45 -9.33 -7.88
CA ILE A 51 13.50 -8.78 -8.84
C ILE A 51 12.09 -8.84 -8.25
N THR A 52 11.71 -9.97 -7.67
CA THR A 52 10.40 -10.15 -7.04
C THR A 52 10.22 -9.21 -5.84
N ALA A 53 11.20 -9.16 -4.94
CA ALA A 53 11.13 -8.34 -3.73
C ALA A 53 11.17 -6.84 -4.05
N MET A 54 11.96 -6.40 -5.03
CA MET A 54 11.97 -5.01 -5.51
C MET A 54 10.62 -4.61 -6.06
N PHE A 55 10.07 -5.42 -6.97
CA PHE A 55 8.76 -5.17 -7.57
C PHE A 55 7.68 -5.06 -6.50
N SER A 56 7.64 -6.02 -5.55
CA SER A 56 6.70 -5.96 -4.43
C SER A 56 6.84 -4.67 -3.60
N SER A 57 8.07 -4.26 -3.32
CA SER A 57 8.39 -3.08 -2.51
C SER A 57 7.96 -1.78 -3.20
N ILE A 58 8.37 -1.57 -4.46
CA ILE A 58 8.09 -0.33 -5.19
C ILE A 58 6.60 -0.17 -5.49
N TYR A 59 5.89 -1.25 -5.83
CA TYR A 59 4.45 -1.19 -6.04
C TYR A 59 3.66 -1.03 -4.73
N SER A 60 4.18 -1.53 -3.60
CA SER A 60 3.62 -1.23 -2.28
C SER A 60 3.77 0.26 -1.95
N MET A 61 4.91 0.88 -2.26
CA MET A 61 5.11 2.32 -2.10
C MET A 61 4.19 3.14 -3.02
N ALA A 62 4.04 2.75 -4.29
CA ALA A 62 3.10 3.38 -5.21
C ALA A 62 1.65 3.24 -4.75
N ALA A 63 1.24 2.08 -4.22
CA ALA A 63 -0.09 1.88 -3.66
C ALA A 63 -0.33 2.76 -2.41
N ILE A 64 0.68 2.93 -1.56
CA ILE A 64 0.64 3.88 -0.43
C ILE A 64 0.47 5.32 -0.94
N ALA A 65 1.16 5.70 -2.03
CA ALA A 65 1.02 7.01 -2.68
C ALA A 65 -0.42 7.26 -3.13
N VAL A 66 -1.01 6.30 -3.84
CA VAL A 66 -2.39 6.37 -4.34
C VAL A 66 -3.40 6.40 -3.20
N ASP A 67 -3.23 5.58 -2.16
CA ASP A 67 -4.09 5.59 -0.97
C ASP A 67 -4.09 6.97 -0.27
N ARG A 68 -2.96 7.66 -0.30
CA ARG A 68 -2.79 9.01 0.29
C ARG A 68 -3.36 10.09 -0.60
N TYR A 69 -3.15 9.99 -1.90
CA TYR A 69 -3.82 10.81 -2.89
C TYR A 69 -5.34 10.75 -2.71
N MET A 70 -5.93 9.54 -2.65
CA MET A 70 -7.36 9.36 -2.46
C MET A 70 -7.86 9.96 -1.15
N ALA A 71 -7.13 9.77 -0.05
CA ALA A 71 -7.50 10.32 1.25
C ALA A 71 -7.46 11.85 1.33
N ILE A 72 -6.61 12.51 0.52
CA ILE A 72 -6.45 13.98 0.57
C ILE A 72 -7.35 14.66 -0.47
N ILE A 73 -7.39 14.16 -1.70
CA ILE A 73 -8.08 14.79 -2.82
C ILE A 73 -9.56 14.37 -2.92
N HIS A 74 -9.88 13.14 -2.56
CA HIS A 74 -11.24 12.59 -2.68
C HIS A 74 -11.73 11.96 -1.37
N PRO A 75 -11.90 12.75 -0.29
CA PRO A 75 -12.25 12.24 1.04
C PRO A 75 -13.60 11.52 1.09
N LEU A 76 -14.53 11.83 0.17
CA LEU A 76 -15.87 11.22 0.10
C LEU A 76 -15.92 9.95 -0.75
N LYS A 77 -14.88 9.65 -1.54
CA LYS A 77 -14.83 8.41 -2.32
C LYS A 77 -14.39 7.25 -1.43
N PRO A 78 -15.01 6.06 -1.56
CA PRO A 78 -14.63 4.90 -0.78
C PRO A 78 -13.19 4.50 -1.09
N ARG A 79 -12.40 4.29 -0.03
CA ARG A 79 -11.02 3.78 -0.11
C ARG A 79 -11.03 2.26 -0.31
N LEU A 80 -9.87 1.72 -0.68
CA LEU A 80 -9.69 0.27 -0.79
C LEU A 80 -10.14 -0.44 0.49
N SER A 81 -10.92 -1.52 0.33
CA SER A 81 -11.26 -2.40 1.45
C SER A 81 -10.04 -3.22 1.88
N SER A 82 -10.07 -3.77 3.09
CA SER A 82 -9.04 -4.70 3.57
C SER A 82 -8.92 -5.94 2.67
N THR A 83 -10.05 -6.44 2.14
CA THR A 83 -10.04 -7.58 1.20
C THR A 83 -9.40 -7.19 -0.12
N SER A 84 -9.81 -6.05 -0.71
CA SER A 84 -9.22 -5.52 -1.94
C SER A 84 -7.71 -5.28 -1.79
N THR A 85 -7.26 -4.79 -0.63
CA THR A 85 -5.84 -4.58 -0.36
C THR A 85 -5.04 -5.88 -0.41
N LYS A 86 -5.56 -6.96 0.19
CA LYS A 86 -4.91 -8.28 0.12
C LYS A 86 -4.86 -8.83 -1.30
N VAL A 87 -5.94 -8.63 -2.07
CA VAL A 87 -5.98 -9.01 -3.49
C VAL A 87 -4.93 -8.24 -4.28
N VAL A 88 -4.82 -6.91 -4.08
CA VAL A 88 -3.78 -6.10 -4.73
C VAL A 88 -2.38 -6.60 -4.38
N ILE A 89 -2.10 -6.92 -3.10
CA ILE A 89 -0.81 -7.49 -2.70
C ILE A 89 -0.55 -8.83 -3.40
N ALA A 90 -1.55 -9.72 -3.44
CA ALA A 90 -1.41 -11.01 -4.12
C ALA A 90 -1.11 -10.84 -5.62
N LEU A 91 -1.80 -9.91 -6.30
CA LEU A 91 -1.56 -9.60 -7.71
C LEU A 91 -0.15 -9.03 -7.93
N ILE A 92 0.32 -8.15 -7.05
CA ILE A 92 1.68 -7.61 -7.10
C ILE A 92 2.69 -8.76 -7.06
N TRP A 93 2.54 -9.70 -6.13
CA TRP A 93 3.43 -10.86 -6.03
C TRP A 93 3.37 -11.77 -7.26
N ILE A 94 2.18 -12.05 -7.79
CA ILE A 94 2.02 -12.87 -8.99
C ILE A 94 2.78 -12.24 -10.17
N VAL A 95 2.57 -10.95 -10.42
CA VAL A 95 3.26 -10.23 -11.52
C VAL A 95 4.77 -10.18 -11.27
N ALA A 96 5.19 -9.96 -10.03
CA ALA A 96 6.59 -9.93 -9.64
C ALA A 96 7.29 -11.28 -9.90
N VAL A 97 6.63 -12.39 -9.58
CA VAL A 97 7.14 -13.75 -9.83
C VAL A 97 7.20 -14.02 -11.33
N SER A 98 6.16 -13.66 -12.09
CA SER A 98 6.14 -13.82 -13.55
C SER A 98 7.27 -13.03 -14.22
N LEU A 99 7.54 -11.80 -13.77
CA LEU A 99 8.62 -10.97 -14.31
C LEU A 99 10.01 -11.52 -13.95
N ALA A 100 10.17 -12.11 -12.77
CA ALA A 100 11.43 -12.69 -12.31
C ALA A 100 11.70 -14.11 -12.86
N PHE A 101 10.69 -14.78 -13.38
CA PHE A 101 10.79 -16.16 -13.85
C PHE A 101 11.84 -16.37 -14.96
N PRO A 102 11.94 -15.54 -16.01
CA PRO A 102 12.95 -15.72 -17.05
C PRO A 102 14.39 -15.70 -16.50
N GLN A 103 14.68 -14.77 -15.59
CA GLN A 103 15.99 -14.69 -14.92
C GLN A 103 16.29 -15.95 -14.10
N CYS A 104 15.30 -16.48 -13.38
CA CYS A 104 15.42 -17.74 -12.65
C CYS A 104 15.71 -18.91 -13.59
N TYR A 105 15.00 -18.99 -14.71
CA TYR A 105 15.08 -20.11 -15.65
C TYR A 105 16.43 -20.15 -16.38
N TYR A 106 16.92 -19.00 -16.85
CA TYR A 106 18.18 -18.86 -17.58
C TYR A 106 19.42 -18.70 -16.68
N SER A 107 19.25 -18.68 -15.35
CA SER A 107 20.38 -18.68 -14.42
C SER A 107 21.11 -20.03 -14.41
N VAL A 108 22.41 -19.99 -14.67
CA VAL A 108 23.31 -21.15 -14.74
C VAL A 108 24.60 -20.89 -13.95
N THR A 109 25.23 -21.96 -13.48
CA THR A 109 26.58 -21.91 -12.89
C THR A 109 27.58 -22.50 -13.87
N ARG A 110 28.66 -21.76 -14.16
CA ARG A 110 29.74 -22.19 -15.05
C ARG A 110 31.08 -22.15 -14.31
N PHE A 111 31.91 -23.16 -14.55
CA PHE A 111 33.26 -23.21 -14.01
C PHE A 111 34.24 -22.60 -15.03
N TYR A 112 34.87 -21.50 -14.65
CA TYR A 112 35.96 -20.85 -15.39
C TYR A 112 37.20 -20.87 -14.51
N TYR A 113 38.13 -21.79 -14.78
CA TYR A 113 39.32 -21.98 -13.93
C TYR A 113 39.98 -20.63 -13.58
N PRO A 114 40.20 -20.32 -12.28
CA PRO A 114 40.04 -21.15 -11.08
C PRO A 114 38.71 -20.95 -10.29
N ARG A 115 37.67 -20.35 -10.87
CA ARG A 115 36.43 -19.92 -10.17
C ARG A 115 35.13 -20.44 -10.80
N THR A 116 34.12 -20.64 -9.98
CA THR A 116 32.72 -20.86 -10.41
C THR A 116 31.98 -19.53 -10.40
N VAL A 117 31.25 -19.23 -11.47
CA VAL A 117 30.43 -18.02 -11.57
C VAL A 117 28.97 -18.39 -11.74
N CYS A 118 28.09 -17.62 -11.08
CA CYS A 118 26.66 -17.65 -11.34
C CYS A 118 26.33 -16.53 -12.34
N MET A 119 25.80 -16.89 -13.51
CA MET A 119 25.47 -15.96 -14.57
C MET A 119 24.14 -16.34 -15.25
N VAL A 120 23.57 -15.39 -15.98
CA VAL A 120 22.31 -15.57 -16.69
C VAL A 120 22.66 -15.73 -18.17
N ASP A 121 22.38 -16.91 -18.71
CA ASP A 121 22.76 -17.32 -20.06
C ASP A 121 21.50 -17.33 -20.95
N TRP A 122 21.31 -16.25 -21.71
CA TRP A 122 20.16 -16.12 -22.61
C TRP A 122 20.40 -16.93 -23.89
N PRO A 123 19.50 -17.86 -24.26
CA PRO A 123 19.67 -18.69 -25.45
C PRO A 123 19.59 -17.83 -26.72
N ASP A 124 20.41 -18.16 -27.72
CA ASP A 124 20.39 -17.57 -29.07
C ASP A 124 20.47 -16.03 -29.10
N ASP A 125 21.11 -15.42 -28.10
CA ASP A 125 21.23 -13.97 -27.93
C ASP A 125 22.37 -13.36 -28.80
N TYR A 126 22.38 -13.71 -30.09
CA TYR A 126 23.28 -13.12 -31.08
C TYR A 126 22.99 -11.61 -31.19
N GLY A 127 23.85 -10.80 -30.57
CA GLY A 127 23.70 -9.33 -30.55
C GLY A 127 23.04 -8.74 -29.30
N GLY A 128 22.65 -9.52 -28.28
CA GLY A 128 22.16 -8.96 -27.02
C GLY A 128 20.69 -8.60 -26.94
N THR A 129 19.91 -8.88 -27.99
CA THR A 129 18.53 -8.40 -28.13
C THR A 129 17.58 -8.95 -27.06
N HIS A 130 17.68 -10.23 -26.70
CA HIS A 130 16.79 -10.83 -25.70
C HIS A 130 17.11 -10.31 -24.30
N GLN A 131 18.40 -10.24 -23.96
CA GLN A 131 18.87 -9.67 -22.71
C GLN A 131 18.46 -8.19 -22.58
N LEU A 132 18.67 -7.39 -23.64
CA LEU A 132 18.32 -5.97 -23.67
C LEU A 132 16.81 -5.76 -23.54
N SER A 133 16.00 -6.53 -24.26
CA SER A 133 14.54 -6.44 -24.21
C SER A 133 14.00 -6.75 -22.82
N TYR A 134 14.53 -7.80 -22.18
CA TYR A 134 14.18 -8.14 -20.80
C TYR A 134 14.59 -7.03 -19.82
N GLN A 135 15.84 -6.54 -19.90
CA GLN A 135 16.32 -5.47 -19.03
C GLN A 135 15.50 -4.19 -19.20
N PHE A 136 15.15 -3.83 -20.43
CA PHE A 136 14.30 -2.68 -20.72
C PHE A 136 12.91 -2.85 -20.08
N ALA A 137 12.27 -4.01 -20.24
CA ALA A 137 10.99 -4.31 -19.59
C ALA A 137 11.08 -4.20 -18.06
N VAL A 138 12.15 -4.73 -17.46
CA VAL A 138 12.40 -4.62 -16.01
C VAL A 138 12.58 -3.17 -15.57
N ILE A 139 13.35 -2.35 -16.30
CA ILE A 139 13.54 -0.93 -16.00
C ILE A 139 12.21 -0.18 -16.09
N VAL A 140 11.41 -0.45 -17.13
CA VAL A 140 10.11 0.20 -17.29
C VAL A 140 9.19 -0.16 -16.12
N LEU A 141 9.07 -1.44 -15.79
CA LEU A 141 8.11 -1.92 -14.80
C LEU A 141 8.55 -1.68 -13.35
N ILE A 142 9.82 -1.88 -13.01
CA ILE A 142 10.32 -1.78 -11.64
C ILE A 142 10.76 -0.35 -11.29
N TYR A 143 11.15 0.46 -12.28
CA TYR A 143 11.70 1.79 -12.04
C TYR A 143 10.82 2.90 -12.62
N LEU A 144 10.69 3.00 -13.94
CA LEU A 144 10.07 4.19 -14.57
C LEU A 144 8.57 4.33 -14.30
N LEU A 145 7.80 3.26 -14.48
CA LEU A 145 6.34 3.27 -14.30
C LEU A 145 5.93 3.62 -12.86
N PRO A 146 6.43 2.94 -11.81
CA PRO A 146 6.04 3.30 -10.45
C PRO A 146 6.57 4.68 -10.04
N LEU A 147 7.76 5.09 -10.48
CA LEU A 147 8.25 6.46 -10.26
C LEU A 147 7.33 7.50 -10.89
N LEU A 148 6.84 7.27 -12.10
CA LEU A 148 5.89 8.17 -12.77
C LEU A 148 4.58 8.26 -11.99
N VAL A 149 4.00 7.12 -11.57
CA VAL A 149 2.77 7.10 -10.77
C VAL A 149 2.95 7.87 -9.47
N MET A 150 4.06 7.65 -8.77
CA MET A 150 4.38 8.37 -7.52
C MET A 150 4.60 9.87 -7.78
N LEU A 151 5.36 10.24 -8.81
CA LEU A 151 5.62 11.63 -9.17
C LEU A 151 4.31 12.39 -9.47
N VAL A 152 3.45 11.81 -10.30
CA VAL A 152 2.15 12.41 -10.66
C VAL A 152 1.26 12.56 -9.43
N THR A 153 1.08 11.49 -8.66
CA THR A 153 0.23 11.52 -7.45
C THR A 153 0.74 12.54 -6.44
N TYR A 154 2.04 12.59 -6.16
CA TYR A 154 2.60 13.56 -5.21
C TYR A 154 2.62 14.99 -5.72
N THR A 155 2.80 15.21 -7.03
CA THR A 155 2.70 16.56 -7.60
C THR A 155 1.29 17.12 -7.44
N ILE A 156 0.25 16.30 -7.68
CA ILE A 156 -1.14 16.72 -7.51
C ILE A 156 -1.44 17.01 -6.03
N VAL A 157 -1.04 16.12 -5.13
CA VAL A 157 -1.24 16.33 -3.68
C VAL A 157 -0.48 17.57 -3.20
N GLY A 158 0.76 17.77 -3.65
CA GLY A 158 1.58 18.92 -3.30
C GLY A 158 0.94 20.23 -3.76
N ARG A 159 0.49 20.30 -5.02
CA ARG A 159 -0.23 21.48 -5.55
C ARG A 159 -1.53 21.75 -4.79
N SER A 160 -2.29 20.72 -4.42
CA SER A 160 -3.51 20.89 -3.64
C SER A 160 -3.25 21.43 -2.23
N LEU A 161 -2.18 20.99 -1.56
CA LEU A 161 -1.85 21.42 -0.20
C LEU A 161 -1.14 22.79 -0.11
N TRP A 162 -0.48 23.23 -1.19
CA TRP A 162 0.23 24.52 -1.23
C TRP A 162 -0.48 25.59 -2.08
N GLY A 163 -1.34 25.20 -3.01
CA GLY A 163 -2.04 26.12 -3.92
C GLY A 163 -3.40 26.61 -3.43
N GLY A 164 -3.91 26.11 -2.29
CA GLY A 164 -5.14 26.61 -1.69
C GLY A 164 -4.93 27.96 -1.00
N HIS A 165 -5.56 29.02 -1.49
CA HIS A 165 -5.67 30.30 -0.78
C HIS A 165 -6.51 30.06 0.48
N VAL A 166 -5.91 30.21 1.66
CA VAL A 166 -6.58 30.00 2.94
C VAL A 166 -7.50 31.22 3.17
N PRO A 167 -8.83 31.10 3.14
CA PRO A 167 -9.70 32.20 3.52
C PRO A 167 -9.50 32.47 5.01
N GLY A 168 -9.46 33.75 5.38
CA GLY A 168 -9.19 34.22 6.74
C GLY A 168 -10.05 33.54 7.82
N GLU A 169 -9.50 33.53 9.04
CA GLU A 169 -10.00 32.85 10.26
C GLU A 169 -10.07 31.31 10.19
N ALA A 170 -9.07 30.69 9.56
CA ALA A 170 -8.85 29.26 9.76
C ALA A 170 -8.38 29.00 11.20
N SER A 171 -9.24 28.37 12.02
CA SER A 171 -8.92 27.85 13.35
C SER A 171 -7.55 27.15 13.38
N ASP A 172 -6.77 27.33 14.45
CA ASP A 172 -5.46 26.66 14.66
C ASP A 172 -5.50 25.15 14.38
N HIS A 173 -6.65 24.51 14.61
CA HIS A 173 -6.87 23.10 14.31
C HIS A 173 -6.76 22.78 12.81
N TYR A 174 -7.25 23.66 11.93
CA TYR A 174 -7.17 23.50 10.48
C TYR A 174 -5.73 23.66 9.97
N HIS A 175 -4.99 24.65 10.47
CA HIS A 175 -3.57 24.83 10.17
C HIS A 175 -2.73 23.62 10.62
N SER A 176 -3.01 23.08 11.81
CA SER A 176 -2.38 21.85 12.31
C SER A 176 -2.63 20.65 11.39
N GLN A 177 -3.87 20.45 10.92
CA GLN A 177 -4.21 19.36 10.00
C GLN A 177 -3.53 19.50 8.62
N ILE A 178 -3.43 20.71 8.06
CA ILE A 178 -2.70 20.95 6.82
C ILE A 178 -1.21 20.65 6.99
N ASN A 179 -0.60 21.14 8.07
CA ASN A 179 0.82 20.90 8.35
C ASN A 179 1.13 19.41 8.54
N ALA A 180 0.24 18.66 9.20
CA ALA A 180 0.35 17.21 9.30
C ALA A 180 0.29 16.53 7.92
N LYS A 181 -0.64 16.93 7.03
CA LYS A 181 -0.72 16.41 5.66
C LYS A 181 0.54 16.74 4.83
N ARG A 182 1.03 17.97 4.92
CA ARG A 182 2.28 18.41 4.25
C ARG A 182 3.49 17.59 4.69
N LYS A 183 3.60 17.29 5.99
CA LYS A 183 4.68 16.44 6.54
C LYS A 183 4.66 15.02 5.95
N VAL A 184 3.47 14.44 5.80
CA VAL A 184 3.28 13.11 5.18
C VAL A 184 3.69 13.13 3.71
N VAL A 185 3.37 14.19 2.96
CA VAL A 185 3.77 14.32 1.56
C VAL A 185 5.27 14.53 1.41
N LYS A 186 5.88 15.40 2.23
CA LYS A 186 7.34 15.60 2.26
C LYS A 186 8.06 14.28 2.54
N MET A 187 7.56 13.50 3.50
CA MET A 187 8.07 12.16 3.78
C MET A 187 8.04 11.26 2.55
N MET A 188 6.91 11.22 1.85
CA MET A 188 6.74 10.41 0.66
C MET A 188 7.68 10.82 -0.48
N VAL A 189 7.88 12.13 -0.70
CA VAL A 189 8.85 12.64 -1.66
C VAL A 189 10.26 12.18 -1.32
N VAL A 190 10.64 12.21 -0.03
CA VAL A 190 11.96 11.71 0.41
C VAL A 190 12.12 10.22 0.10
N VAL A 191 11.10 9.39 0.34
CA VAL A 191 11.13 7.95 -0.02
C VAL A 191 11.39 7.77 -1.52
N VAL A 192 10.65 8.49 -2.36
CA VAL A 192 10.77 8.39 -3.83
C VAL A 192 12.15 8.80 -4.31
N VAL A 193 12.65 9.95 -3.85
CA VAL A 193 13.97 10.46 -4.25
C VAL A 193 15.06 9.49 -3.81
N THR A 194 14.96 8.95 -2.59
CA THR A 194 15.91 7.96 -2.08
C THR A 194 15.91 6.70 -2.95
N PHE A 195 14.73 6.16 -3.26
CA PHE A 195 14.60 5.00 -4.15
C PHE A 195 15.20 5.28 -5.54
N ALA A 196 14.84 6.42 -6.15
CA ALA A 196 15.35 6.80 -7.47
C ALA A 196 16.89 6.89 -7.49
N LEU A 197 17.48 7.56 -6.50
CA LEU A 197 18.94 7.74 -6.41
C LEU A 197 19.68 6.43 -6.12
N CYS A 198 19.12 5.55 -5.29
CA CYS A 198 19.75 4.26 -5.00
C CYS A 198 19.76 3.31 -6.20
N TRP A 199 18.68 3.30 -6.99
CA TRP A 199 18.49 2.35 -8.09
C TRP A 199 19.00 2.84 -9.44
N LEU A 200 19.12 4.17 -9.63
CA LEU A 200 19.62 4.74 -10.89
C LEU A 200 20.98 4.18 -11.31
N PRO A 201 22.02 4.12 -10.45
CA PRO A 201 23.34 3.61 -10.85
C PRO A 201 23.28 2.14 -11.27
N TYR A 202 22.42 1.35 -10.62
CA TYR A 202 22.21 -0.05 -10.95
C TYR A 202 21.63 -0.22 -12.36
N HIS A 203 20.56 0.51 -12.69
CA HIS A 203 19.99 0.46 -14.03
C HIS A 203 20.94 0.99 -15.10
N VAL A 204 21.65 2.10 -14.82
CA VAL A 204 22.66 2.65 -15.73
C VAL A 204 23.76 1.64 -16.02
N TYR A 205 24.25 0.92 -15.01
CA TYR A 205 25.27 -0.13 -15.18
C TYR A 205 24.83 -1.21 -16.17
N PHE A 206 23.61 -1.75 -16.02
CA PHE A 206 23.09 -2.78 -16.91
C PHE A 206 22.83 -2.26 -18.33
N ILE A 207 22.34 -1.02 -18.47
CA ILE A 207 22.15 -0.37 -19.78
C ILE A 207 23.50 -0.24 -20.49
N LEU A 208 24.51 0.31 -19.82
CA LEU A 208 25.85 0.50 -20.39
C LEU A 208 26.49 -0.82 -20.82
N GLY A 209 26.39 -1.85 -19.98
CA GLY A 209 26.92 -3.17 -20.31
C GLY A 209 26.17 -3.88 -21.44
N SER A 210 24.91 -3.52 -21.69
CA SER A 210 24.15 -4.02 -22.85
C SER A 210 24.58 -3.36 -24.17
N PHE A 211 24.97 -2.08 -24.15
CA PHE A 211 25.52 -1.41 -25.34
C PHE A 211 26.99 -1.75 -25.58
N ASN A 212 27.79 -1.87 -24.52
CA ASN A 212 29.21 -2.17 -24.61
C ASN A 212 29.60 -3.31 -23.67
N ARG A 213 29.69 -4.52 -24.22
CA ARG A 213 30.03 -5.74 -23.47
C ARG A 213 31.48 -5.76 -22.98
N ASP A 214 32.37 -4.93 -23.52
CA ASP A 214 33.77 -4.87 -23.09
C ASP A 214 33.94 -4.24 -21.70
N ILE A 215 32.92 -3.51 -21.23
CA ILE A 215 32.86 -3.00 -19.85
C ILE A 215 32.96 -4.16 -18.84
N TYR A 216 32.31 -5.30 -19.12
CA TYR A 216 32.34 -6.48 -18.24
C TYR A 216 33.69 -7.22 -18.22
N LYS A 217 34.63 -6.87 -19.10
CA LYS A 217 35.97 -7.48 -19.15
C LYS A 217 37.01 -6.70 -18.34
N GLN A 218 36.67 -5.51 -17.85
CA GLN A 218 37.59 -4.66 -17.11
C GLN A 218 37.95 -5.28 -15.73
N HIS A 219 39.21 -5.16 -15.32
CA HIS A 219 39.73 -5.83 -14.12
C HIS A 219 38.96 -5.48 -12.84
N TYR A 220 38.54 -4.21 -12.69
CA TYR A 220 37.83 -3.71 -11.51
C TYR A 220 36.31 -3.71 -11.64
N ILE A 221 35.73 -4.24 -12.73
CA ILE A 221 34.28 -4.14 -12.97
C ILE A 221 33.46 -4.81 -11.88
N GLN A 222 33.99 -5.87 -11.28
CA GLN A 222 33.32 -6.57 -10.19
C GLN A 222 33.20 -5.68 -8.94
N GLN A 223 34.24 -4.92 -8.57
CA GLN A 223 34.16 -3.98 -7.46
C GLN A 223 33.18 -2.84 -7.72
N VAL A 224 33.13 -2.35 -8.96
CA VAL A 224 32.16 -1.33 -9.39
C VAL A 224 30.73 -1.86 -9.30
N TYR A 225 30.48 -3.07 -9.82
CA TYR A 225 29.19 -3.74 -9.70
C TYR A 225 28.76 -3.88 -8.24
N LEU A 226 29.69 -4.31 -7.37
CA LEU A 226 29.40 -4.48 -5.95
C LEU A 226 29.07 -3.18 -5.24
N ALA A 227 29.79 -2.09 -5.52
CA ALA A 227 29.49 -0.78 -4.94
C ALA A 227 28.12 -0.27 -5.39
N ILE A 228 27.80 -0.41 -6.68
CA ILE A 228 26.50 -0.05 -7.26
C ILE A 228 25.37 -0.90 -6.68
N PHE A 229 25.59 -2.21 -6.59
CA PHE A 229 24.65 -3.16 -6.01
C PHE A 229 24.43 -2.86 -4.52
N TRP A 230 25.47 -2.55 -3.76
CA TRP A 230 25.36 -2.21 -2.35
C TRP A 230 24.54 -0.92 -2.14
N LEU A 231 24.75 0.09 -2.98
CA LEU A 231 23.93 1.30 -2.96
C LEU A 231 22.46 1.01 -3.25
N ALA A 232 22.16 0.17 -4.25
CA ALA A 232 20.79 -0.25 -4.55
C ALA A 232 20.15 -1.02 -3.38
N MET A 233 20.89 -1.96 -2.78
CA MET A 233 20.45 -2.74 -1.62
C MET A 233 20.22 -1.88 -0.37
N SER A 234 21.01 -0.81 -0.18
CA SER A 234 20.83 0.12 0.96
C SER A 234 19.45 0.77 1.00
N SER A 235 18.74 0.83 -0.14
CA SER A 235 17.38 1.36 -0.26
C SER A 235 16.37 0.67 0.68
N THR A 236 16.60 -0.62 0.97
CA THR A 236 15.76 -1.43 1.88
C THR A 236 15.84 -0.96 3.35
N MET A 237 16.96 -0.35 3.75
CA MET A 237 17.18 0.13 5.12
C MET A 237 16.56 1.51 5.37
N TYR A 238 16.45 2.34 4.32
CA TYR A 238 15.94 3.70 4.48
C TYR A 238 14.44 3.74 4.74
N ASN A 239 13.68 2.76 4.24
CA ASN A 239 12.22 2.70 4.40
C ASN A 239 11.81 2.80 5.88
N PRO A 240 12.22 1.90 6.81
CA PRO A 240 11.93 2.03 8.24
C PRO A 240 12.38 3.35 8.87
N ILE A 241 13.57 3.85 8.52
CA ILE A 241 14.12 5.10 9.06
C ILE A 241 13.21 6.28 8.69
N ILE A 242 12.78 6.34 7.43
CA ILE A 242 11.90 7.38 6.93
C ILE A 242 10.52 7.30 7.62
N TYR A 243 9.95 6.10 7.79
CA TYR A 243 8.71 5.92 8.54
C TYR A 243 8.84 6.33 10.01
N CYS A 244 9.95 5.99 10.68
CA CYS A 244 10.19 6.33 12.09
C CYS A 244 10.41 7.84 12.32
N CYS A 245 11.14 8.51 11.42
CA CYS A 245 11.40 9.94 11.55
C CYS A 245 10.16 10.79 11.30
N LEU A 246 9.25 10.34 10.42
CA LEU A 246 8.25 11.22 9.84
C LEU A 246 6.79 10.84 10.15
N ASN A 247 6.51 9.61 10.62
CA ASN A 247 5.18 9.20 11.07
C ASN A 247 5.13 9.06 12.60
N GLN A 248 4.44 10.00 13.27
CA GLN A 248 4.34 10.06 14.73
C GLN A 248 3.82 8.76 15.35
N ARG A 249 2.87 8.07 14.70
CA ARG A 249 2.34 6.79 15.21
C ARG A 249 3.34 5.64 15.07
N PHE A 250 4.09 5.59 13.96
CA PHE A 250 5.16 4.59 13.80
C PHE A 250 6.28 4.84 14.80
N ARG A 251 6.63 6.10 15.04
CA ARG A 251 7.61 6.49 16.05
C ARG A 251 7.18 6.10 17.46
N ALA A 252 5.92 6.35 17.82
CA ALA A 252 5.35 5.92 19.10
C ALA A 252 5.39 4.39 19.26
N GLY A 253 5.00 3.65 18.21
CA GLY A 253 5.09 2.20 18.18
C GLY A 253 6.52 1.67 18.31
N PHE A 254 7.48 2.29 17.61
CA PHE A 254 8.90 1.94 17.69
C PHE A 254 9.47 2.21 19.09
N ARG A 255 9.18 3.38 19.69
CA ARG A 255 9.58 3.68 21.08
C ARG A 255 8.99 2.70 22.08
N HIS A 256 7.75 2.27 21.86
CA HIS A 256 7.13 1.24 22.70
C HIS A 256 7.79 -0.13 22.53
N ALA A 257 8.12 -0.52 21.29
CA ALA A 257 8.81 -1.79 21.00
C ALA A 257 10.22 -1.84 21.61
N PHE A 258 10.93 -0.72 21.62
CA PHE A 258 12.27 -0.60 22.22
C PHE A 258 12.24 0.03 23.62
N ALA A 259 11.12 -0.04 24.33
CA ALA A 259 10.98 0.51 25.68
C ALA A 259 11.91 -0.17 26.71
N TRP A 260 12.44 -1.36 26.37
CA TRP A 260 13.47 -2.04 27.16
C TRP A 260 14.87 -1.40 27.04
N CYS A 261 15.10 -0.51 26.07
CA CYS A 261 16.40 0.15 25.90
C CYS A 261 16.51 1.39 26.81
N PRO A 262 17.62 1.57 27.55
CA PRO A 262 17.77 2.64 28.55
C PRO A 262 17.72 4.06 27.97
N PHE A 263 17.92 4.20 26.66
CA PHE A 263 17.93 5.50 25.96
C PHE A 263 16.55 5.92 25.42
N ILE A 264 15.52 5.08 25.52
CA ILE A 264 14.22 5.31 24.89
C ILE A 264 13.17 5.58 25.96
N LYS A 265 12.78 6.85 26.09
CA LYS A 265 11.66 7.27 26.94
C LYS A 265 10.38 7.26 26.12
N VAL A 266 9.42 6.43 26.53
CA VAL A 266 8.05 6.43 25.99
C VAL A 266 7.31 7.63 26.60
N SER A 267 6.91 8.60 25.77
CA SER A 267 6.12 9.75 26.23
C SER A 267 4.66 9.36 26.45
N GLU A 268 3.94 10.07 27.34
CA GLU A 268 2.48 9.89 27.49
C GLU A 268 1.73 10.25 26.18
N GLU A 269 2.26 11.19 25.39
CA GLU A 269 1.76 11.49 24.04
C GLU A 269 1.84 10.27 23.10
N ASP A 270 2.91 9.47 23.21
CA ASP A 270 3.10 8.26 22.40
C ASP A 270 2.05 7.18 22.77
N LYS A 271 1.69 7.08 24.06
CA LYS A 271 0.63 6.16 24.54
C LYS A 271 -0.76 6.62 24.10
N MET A 272 -1.05 7.92 24.15
CA MET A 272 -2.33 8.49 23.73
C MET A 272 -2.57 8.32 22.22
N GLU A 273 -1.56 8.52 21.37
CA GLU A 273 -1.65 8.28 19.91
C GLU A 273 -1.96 6.82 19.57
N LEU A 274 -1.39 5.87 20.32
CA LEU A 274 -1.66 4.44 20.18
C LEU A 274 -3.09 4.09 20.66
N GLN A 275 -3.58 4.73 21.73
CA GLN A 275 -4.91 4.50 22.31
C GLN A 275 -6.06 5.14 21.50
N HIS A 276 -5.85 6.25 20.78
CA HIS A 276 -6.90 6.95 20.02
C HIS A 276 -7.61 6.05 18.97
N THR A 277 -6.94 4.96 18.53
CA THR A 277 -7.52 3.92 17.66
C THR A 277 -8.46 2.97 18.41
N HIS A 278 -8.21 2.71 19.70
CA HIS A 278 -9.07 1.87 20.54
C HIS A 278 -10.38 2.61 20.86
N THR A 279 -10.29 3.89 21.23
CA THR A 279 -11.48 4.69 21.60
C THR A 279 -12.40 4.92 20.40
N PHE A 280 -11.87 5.25 19.22
CA PHE A 280 -12.68 5.42 18.00
C PHE A 280 -13.36 4.11 17.55
N ARG A 281 -12.71 2.96 17.73
CA ARG A 281 -13.32 1.64 17.49
C ARG A 281 -14.44 1.35 18.48
N VAL A 282 -14.24 1.64 19.77
CA VAL A 282 -15.28 1.41 20.80
C VAL A 282 -16.50 2.30 20.54
N THR A 283 -16.31 3.57 20.17
CA THR A 283 -17.42 4.48 19.84
C THR A 283 -18.19 4.03 18.60
N MET A 284 -17.51 3.58 17.54
CA MET A 284 -18.18 3.05 16.33
C MET A 284 -18.93 1.73 16.61
N THR A 285 -18.37 0.84 17.42
CA THR A 285 -19.03 -0.42 17.79
C THR A 285 -20.24 -0.16 18.71
N ARG A 286 -20.18 0.87 19.57
CA ARG A 286 -21.27 1.30 20.45
C ARG A 286 -22.37 2.03 19.68
N SER A 287 -22.03 2.84 18.68
CA SER A 287 -23.01 3.46 17.75
C SER A 287 -23.77 2.40 16.96
N HIS A 288 -23.06 1.39 16.41
CA HIS A 288 -23.70 0.31 15.65
C HIS A 288 -24.54 -0.62 16.53
N ARG A 289 -24.22 -0.77 17.82
CA ARG A 289 -25.05 -1.46 18.82
C ARG A 289 -26.29 -0.65 19.19
N ASN A 290 -26.16 0.68 19.34
CA ASN A 290 -27.28 1.56 19.65
C ASN A 290 -28.26 1.67 18.47
N ASP A 291 -27.79 1.76 17.23
CA ASP A 291 -28.65 1.73 16.04
C ASP A 291 -29.37 0.39 15.87
N MET A 292 -28.68 -0.72 16.16
CA MET A 292 -29.31 -2.04 16.10
C MET A 292 -30.31 -2.27 17.25
N SER A 293 -30.10 -1.62 18.40
CA SER A 293 -31.08 -1.62 19.51
C SER A 293 -32.30 -0.75 19.22
N SER A 294 -32.12 0.43 18.59
CA SER A 294 -33.22 1.33 18.23
C SER A 294 -34.11 0.75 17.13
N ILE A 295 -33.51 0.04 16.17
CA ILE A 295 -34.22 -0.71 15.12
C ILE A 295 -35.02 -1.87 15.73
N ARG A 296 -34.48 -2.58 16.73
CA ARG A 296 -35.18 -3.69 17.40
C ARG A 296 -36.36 -3.23 18.26
N THR A 297 -36.25 -2.09 18.95
CA THR A 297 -37.39 -1.47 19.64
C THR A 297 -38.48 -0.99 18.68
N ASN A 298 -38.11 -0.43 17.52
CA ASN A 298 -39.08 0.04 16.52
C ASN A 298 -39.82 -1.10 15.80
N THR A 299 -39.19 -2.25 15.57
CA THR A 299 -39.90 -3.45 15.05
C THR A 299 -40.82 -4.05 16.10
N THR A 300 -40.40 -4.14 17.35
CA THR A 300 -41.24 -4.68 18.44
C THR A 300 -42.48 -3.81 18.70
N TYR A 301 -42.35 -2.48 18.62
CA TYR A 301 -43.49 -1.56 18.72
C TYR A 301 -44.44 -1.65 17.51
N ARG A 302 -43.92 -1.84 16.29
CA ARG A 302 -44.73 -2.03 15.08
C ARG A 302 -45.48 -3.36 15.09
N ASP A 303 -44.87 -4.42 15.61
CA ASP A 303 -45.50 -5.74 15.69
C ASP A 303 -46.56 -5.82 16.79
N ALA A 304 -46.33 -5.17 17.94
CA ALA A 304 -47.35 -5.01 18.98
C ALA A 304 -48.57 -4.22 18.46
N ARG A 305 -48.35 -3.16 17.67
CA ARG A 305 -49.44 -2.36 17.07
C ARG A 305 -50.19 -3.11 15.97
N ARG A 306 -49.55 -4.04 15.27
CA ARG A 306 -50.18 -4.94 14.28
C ARG A 306 -51.01 -6.04 14.95
N GLN A 307 -50.59 -6.57 16.09
CA GLN A 307 -51.38 -7.54 16.85
C GLN A 307 -52.61 -6.90 17.49
N LEU A 308 -52.51 -5.66 18.02
CA LEU A 308 -53.67 -4.93 18.54
C LEU A 308 -54.74 -4.69 17.46
N LYS A 309 -54.34 -4.35 16.23
CA LYS A 309 -55.26 -4.16 15.09
C LYS A 309 -55.89 -5.46 14.58
N LYS A 310 -55.24 -6.62 14.76
CA LYS A 310 -55.81 -7.93 14.37
C LYS A 310 -56.89 -8.40 15.33
N ASN A 311 -56.76 -8.11 16.63
CA ASN A 311 -57.75 -8.52 17.62
C ASN A 311 -59.03 -7.68 17.60
N THR A 312 -59.01 -6.45 17.04
CA THR A 312 -60.22 -5.63 16.90
C THR A 312 -61.07 -5.99 15.68
N CYS A 313 -60.59 -6.86 14.79
CA CYS A 313 -61.25 -7.13 13.50
C CYS A 313 -62.00 -8.48 13.45
N ASN A 314 -62.09 -9.21 14.56
CA ASN A 314 -62.61 -10.59 14.63
C ASN A 314 -63.85 -10.79 15.52
N SER A 315 -64.67 -9.75 15.72
CA SER A 315 -66.04 -9.91 16.25
C SER A 315 -67.06 -9.92 15.11
N HIS A 316 -67.79 -11.03 14.98
CA HIS A 316 -68.73 -11.42 13.91
C HIS A 316 -69.86 -10.41 13.56
N PRO A 317 -70.46 -10.55 12.35
CA PRO A 317 -71.53 -9.67 11.84
C PRO A 317 -72.94 -10.23 12.10
N VAL A 318 -73.94 -9.35 12.24
CA VAL A 318 -75.38 -9.71 12.17
C VAL A 318 -76.13 -8.81 11.19
N LYS A 319 -76.59 -9.46 10.11
CA LYS A 319 -77.76 -9.25 9.22
C LYS A 319 -78.17 -7.85 8.71
N LYS A 320 -78.23 -7.76 7.37
CA LYS A 320 -79.00 -6.82 6.55
C LYS A 320 -80.52 -6.95 6.76
N LEU A 321 -81.25 -5.85 6.63
CA LEU A 321 -82.58 -5.79 6.01
C LEU A 321 -82.70 -4.46 5.21
N ASP A 322 -83.22 -4.56 3.99
CA ASP A 322 -83.53 -3.47 3.05
C ASP A 322 -84.61 -2.53 3.60
N ASP A 323 -84.59 -1.25 3.20
CA ASP A 323 -85.78 -0.67 2.56
C ASP A 323 -85.55 0.63 1.77
N THR A 324 -86.54 0.89 0.92
CA THR A 324 -86.52 1.60 -0.35
C THR A 324 -86.93 3.09 -0.24
N LYS A 325 -86.64 3.88 -1.29
CA LYS A 325 -87.36 5.09 -1.81
C LYS A 325 -86.85 6.51 -1.48
N SER A 326 -86.47 7.21 -2.56
CA SER A 326 -86.67 8.66 -2.83
C SER A 326 -88.18 8.90 -3.16
N PRO A 327 -88.76 10.13 -3.28
CA PRO A 327 -88.11 11.44 -3.46
C PRO A 327 -88.79 12.68 -2.80
N ALA A 328 -88.18 13.84 -3.06
CA ALA A 328 -88.78 15.17 -3.27
C ALA A 328 -88.95 16.15 -2.10
N VAL A 329 -88.76 17.42 -2.51
CA VAL A 329 -89.41 18.68 -2.10
C VAL A 329 -88.46 19.76 -1.59
N ALA A 330 -88.46 20.85 -2.36
CA ALA A 330 -87.87 22.16 -2.13
C ALA A 330 -88.59 22.92 -1.01
N LEU A 331 -87.89 23.84 -0.34
CA LEU A 331 -88.39 25.20 -0.11
C LEU A 331 -87.25 26.15 0.26
N MET A 332 -87.34 27.36 -0.28
CA MET A 332 -86.58 28.57 0.05
C MET A 332 -86.93 29.10 1.45
N GLU A 333 -86.08 30.02 1.94
CA GLU A 333 -86.33 31.21 2.79
C GLU A 333 -85.18 31.38 3.80
N HIS A 334 -84.70 32.55 4.20
CA HIS A 334 -84.73 33.93 3.72
C HIS A 334 -83.53 34.63 4.38
N THR A 335 -83.02 35.69 3.75
CA THR A 335 -82.17 36.76 4.29
C THR A 335 -82.39 37.12 5.77
N GLN A 336 -81.28 37.30 6.50
CA GLN A 336 -80.88 38.61 7.04
C GLN A 336 -79.38 38.65 7.35
#